data_AF-F5L3J7-F1
#
_entry.id   AF-F5L3J7-F1
#
_cell.length_a   1.000
_cell.length_b   1.000
_cell.length_c   1.000
_cell.angle_alpha   90.00
_cell.angle_beta   90.00
_cell.angle_gamma   90.00
#
_symmetry.space_group_name_H-M   'P 1'
#
loop_
_entity.id
_entity.type
_entity.pdbx_description
1 polymer ?
#
loop_
_entity_poly.entity_id
_entity_poly.type
_entity_poly.pdbx_seq_one_letter_code
_entity_poly.pdbx_strand_id
1 'polypeptide(L)' 'MTYSDNGSARRISLPEGLVAEVYPFSDYISCINVYRQGVCVKSFCSDRSSIEEWLEEPGMILSMLK' A
#
# COMPACT_ATOMS: atom_id res chain seq x y z
N MET A 1 -13.57 -2.55 18.46
CA MET A 1 -12.19 -3.09 18.43
C MET A 1 -11.32 -2.02 17.79
N THR A 2 -10.59 -1.25 18.58
CA THR A 2 -9.71 -0.18 18.10
C THR A 2 -8.29 -0.72 18.18
N TYR A 3 -7.76 -1.18 17.05
CA TYR A 3 -6.36 -1.63 16.97
C TYR A 3 -5.47 -0.38 16.93
N SER A 4 -4.85 -0.05 18.06
CA SER A 4 -3.85 1.00 18.18
C SER A 4 -2.45 0.40 17.98
N ASP A 5 -1.91 0.65 16.79
CA ASP A 5 -0.51 0.94 16.42
C ASP A 5 0.65 0.20 17.10
N ASN A 6 1.34 -0.64 16.32
CA ASN A 6 2.81 -0.70 16.33
C ASN A 6 3.36 -1.29 15.00
N GLY A 7 2.97 -0.67 13.89
CA GLY A 7 3.37 -1.06 12.54
C GLY A 7 3.06 0.08 11.60
N SER A 8 3.86 1.14 11.68
CA SER A 8 3.59 2.44 11.05
C SER A 8 3.24 2.25 9.57
N ALA A 9 2.02 2.63 9.20
CA ALA A 9 1.61 2.60 7.80
C ALA A 9 2.64 3.38 6.96
N ARG A 10 3.28 2.72 6.00
CA ARG A 10 4.32 3.30 5.16
C ARG A 10 3.66 3.97 3.97
N ARG A 11 3.83 5.28 3.86
CA ARG A 11 3.37 6.06 2.71
C ARG A 11 4.49 6.25 1.71
N ILE A 12 4.20 5.99 0.44
CA ILE A 12 5.09 6.26 -0.68
C ILE A 12 4.37 7.10 -1.74
N SER A 13 5.08 8.07 -2.29
CA SER A 13 4.59 8.86 -3.41
C SER A 13 4.84 8.09 -4.70
N LEU A 14 3.77 7.90 -5.47
CA LEU A 14 3.80 7.31 -6.80
C LEU A 14 3.73 8.43 -7.86
N PRO A 15 4.13 8.15 -9.11
CA PRO A 15 3.92 9.07 -10.24
C PRO A 15 2.46 9.52 -10.38
N GLU A 16 2.24 10.60 -11.13
CA GLU A 16 0.89 11.14 -11.42
C GLU A 16 0.09 11.66 -10.21
N GLY A 17 0.78 12.01 -9.12
CA GLY A 17 0.15 12.52 -7.90
C GLY A 17 -0.61 11.44 -7.13
N LEU A 18 -0.22 10.18 -7.31
CA LEU A 18 -0.72 9.05 -6.55
C LEU A 18 0.08 8.88 -5.26
N VAL A 19 -0.58 8.39 -4.23
CA VAL A 19 0.03 8.08 -2.93
C VAL A 19 -0.40 6.67 -2.54
N ALA A 20 0.55 5.76 -2.33
CA ALA A 20 0.25 4.45 -1.78
C ALA A 20 0.56 4.44 -0.28
N GLU A 21 -0.38 3.94 0.50
CA GLU A 21 -0.27 3.72 1.94
C GLU A 21 -0.31 2.23 2.20
N VAL A 22 0.80 1.70 2.70
CA VAL A 22 0.97 0.28 3.00
C VAL A 22 0.85 0.07 4.50
N TYR A 23 0.00 -0.85 4.93
CA TYR A 23 -0.19 -1.16 6.34
C TYR A 23 -0.26 -2.67 6.57
N PRO A 24 0.29 -3.17 7.69
CA PRO A 24 0.15 -4.57 8.05
C PRO A 24 -1.31 -4.86 8.43
N PHE A 25 -1.88 -5.91 7.86
CA PHE A 25 -3.21 -6.42 8.23
C PHE A 25 -3.11 -7.61 9.18
N SER A 26 -2.08 -8.45 8.99
CA SER A 26 -1.71 -9.55 9.89
C SER A 26 -0.21 -9.83 9.78
N ASP A 27 0.29 -10.83 10.50
CA ASP A 27 1.72 -11.21 10.46
C ASP A 27 2.22 -11.59 9.06
N TYR A 28 1.31 -12.08 8.21
CA TYR A 28 1.64 -12.57 6.86
C TYR A 28 1.07 -11.71 5.73
N ILE A 29 0.09 -10.84 6.03
CA ILE A 29 -0.64 -10.07 5.02
C ILE A 29 -0.44 -8.58 5.26
N SER A 30 -0.07 -7.86 4.20
CA SER A 30 -0.04 -6.40 4.16
C SER A 30 -1.02 -5.90 3.10
N CYS A 31 -1.60 -4.75 3.35
CA CYS A 31 -2.55 -4.09 2.46
C CYS A 31 -1.99 -2.76 1.97
N ILE A 32 -2.39 -2.37 0.76
CA ILE A 32 -2.07 -1.11 0.12
C ILE A 32 -3.38 -0.38 -0.18
N ASN A 33 -3.47 0.88 0.24
CA ASN A 33 -4.45 1.83 -0.25
C ASN A 33 -3.76 2.82 -1.18
N VAL A 34 -4.30 3.02 -2.37
CA VAL A 34 -3.80 3.99 -3.34
C VAL A 34 -4.76 5.17 -3.40
N TYR A 35 -4.23 6.36 -3.20
CA TYR A 35 -4.95 7.63 -3.19
C TYR A 35 -4.55 8.47 -4.40
N ARG A 36 -5.51 9.15 -5.02
CA ARG A 36 -5.29 10.21 -6.00
C ARG A 36 -5.97 11.47 -5.49
N GLN A 37 -5.22 12.56 -5.31
CA GLN A 37 -5.78 13.82 -4.78
C GLN A 37 -6.53 13.64 -3.43
N GLY A 38 -6.07 12.72 -2.59
CA GLY A 38 -6.70 12.42 -1.29
C GLY A 38 -7.90 11.47 -1.35
N VAL A 39 -8.37 11.07 -2.55
CA VAL A 39 -9.44 10.09 -2.73
C VAL A 39 -8.84 8.71 -2.92
N CYS A 40 -9.27 7.72 -2.14
CA CYS A 40 -8.84 6.33 -2.31
C CYS A 40 -9.41 5.78 -3.62
N VAL A 41 -8.54 5.46 -4.59
CA VAL A 41 -8.91 4.96 -5.92
C VAL A 41 -8.80 3.44 -6.02
N LYS A 42 -7.95 2.80 -5.19
CA LYS A 42 -7.79 1.34 -5.17
C LYS A 42 -7.30 0.86 -3.82
N SER A 43 -7.72 -0.33 -3.42
CA SER A 43 -7.22 -1.02 -2.24
C SER A 43 -7.03 -2.49 -2.56
N PHE A 44 -5.93 -3.08 -2.11
CA PHE A 44 -5.65 -4.51 -2.27
C PHE A 44 -4.69 -4.99 -1.19
N CYS A 45 -4.68 -6.30 -0.96
CA CYS A 45 -3.81 -6.93 0.03
C CYS A 45 -3.09 -8.11 -0.61
N SER A 46 -1.86 -8.34 -0.16
CA SER A 46 -1.08 -9.52 -0.54
C SER A 46 -0.28 -9.98 0.66
N ASP A 47 0.41 -11.11 0.48
CA ASP A 47 1.47 -11.49 1.39
C ASP A 47 2.52 -10.39 1.53
N ARG A 48 3.12 -10.33 2.72
CA ARG A 48 4.08 -9.30 3.10
C ARG A 48 5.31 -9.27 2.16
N SER A 49 5.79 -10.43 1.71
CA SER A 49 6.92 -10.55 0.78
C SER A 49 6.63 -9.87 -0.55
N SER A 50 5.49 -10.17 -1.17
CA SER A 50 5.09 -9.54 -2.43
C SER A 50 4.99 -8.02 -2.30
N ILE A 51 4.44 -7.53 -1.18
CA ILE A 51 4.31 -6.10 -0.93
C ILE A 51 5.69 -5.44 -0.76
N GLU A 52 6.62 -6.10 -0.05
CA GLU A 52 8.00 -5.62 0.10
C GLU A 52 8.71 -5.53 -1.26
N GLU A 53 8.55 -6.52 -2.15
CA GLU A 53 9.07 -6.48 -3.52
C GLU A 53 8.48 -5.32 -4.34
N TRP A 54 7.17 -5.09 -4.25
CA TRP A 54 6.52 -3.98 -4.98
C TRP A 54 6.92 -2.60 -4.45
N LEU A 55 7.32 -2.51 -3.18
CA LEU A 55 7.85 -1.28 -2.60
C LEU A 55 9.27 -0.96 -3.09
N GLU A 56 10.05 -1.98 -3.47
CA GLU A 56 11.36 -1.80 -4.10
C GLU A 56 11.22 -1.33 -5.55
N GLU A 57 10.19 -1.78 -6.26
CA GLU A 57 9.88 -1.35 -7.62
C GLU A 57 8.44 -0.80 -7.76
N PRO A 58 8.21 0.48 -7.41
CA PRO A 58 6.87 1.08 -7.37
C PRO A 58 6.09 1.04 -8.70
N GLY A 59 6.76 0.81 -9.83
CA GLY A 59 6.13 0.58 -11.13
C GLY A 59 5.23 -0.67 -11.17
N MET A 60 5.49 -1.65 -10.31
CA MET A 60 4.62 -2.82 -10.16
C MET A 60 3.25 -2.43 -9.59
N ILE A 61 3.23 -1.56 -8.58
CA ILE A 61 1.99 -1.04 -7.98
C ILE A 61 1.15 -0.31 -9.04
N LEU A 62 1.79 0.50 -9.88
CA LEU A 62 1.12 1.20 -10.98
C LEU A 62 0.51 0.24 -12.00
N SER A 63 1.20 -0.87 -12.30
CA SER A 63 0.70 -1.88 -13.23
C SER A 63 -0.56 -2.56 -12.71
N MET A 64 -0.71 -2.66 -11.38
CA MET A 64 -1.93 -3.15 -10.75
C MET A 64 -3.08 -2.15 -10.77
N LEU A 65 -2.86 -0.88 -11.12
CA LEU A 65 -3.92 0.14 -11.18
C LEU A 65 -4.65 0.16 -12.53
N LYS A 66 -4.10 -0.46 -13.57
CA LYS A 66 -4.68 -0.52 -14.92
C LYS A 66 -5.90 -1.44 -15.01
#